data_AF-A0A8I6A815-F1
#
_entry.id   AF-A0A8I6A815-F1
#
_cell.length_a   1.000
_cell.length_b   1.000
_cell.length_c   1.000
_cell.angle_alpha   90.00
_cell.angle_beta   90.00
_cell.angle_gamma   90.00
#
_symmetry.space_group_name_H-M   'P 1'
#
loop_
_entity.id
_entity.type
_entity.pdbx_description
1 polymer ?
#
loop_
_entity_poly.entity_id
_entity_poly.type
_entity_poly.pdbx_seq_one_letter_code
_entity_poly.pdbx_strand_id
1 'polypeptide(L)' 'MALTYLLSLLSLYAGSVTSYELIQPPSASVTLGNTVSITSAGDELPKNYASWLQQKPDQSIVTLIYKDS' A
#
# COMPACT_ATOMS: atom_id res chain seq x y z
N MET A 1 -2.51 -12.74 -37.70
CA MET A 1 -1.53 -11.79 -37.11
C MET A 1 -2.18 -10.61 -36.39
N ALA A 2 -3.14 -9.88 -36.97
CA ALA A 2 -3.75 -8.71 -36.30
C ALA A 2 -4.44 -9.03 -34.96
N LEU A 3 -5.21 -10.12 -34.88
CA LEU A 3 -5.93 -10.50 -33.65
C LEU A 3 -4.99 -10.77 -32.46
N THR A 4 -3.84 -11.42 -32.71
CA THR A 4 -2.85 -11.68 -31.65
C THR A 4 -2.22 -10.40 -31.13
N TYR A 5 -1.92 -9.42 -32.00
CA TYR A 5 -1.43 -8.11 -31.55
C TYR A 5 -2.47 -7.36 -30.71
N LEU A 6 -3.74 -7.43 -31.10
CA LEU A 6 -4.83 -6.82 -30.34
C LEU A 6 -4.94 -7.44 -28.94
N LEU A 7 -4.96 -8.77 -28.83
CA LEU A 7 -4.99 -9.47 -27.54
C LEU A 7 -3.78 -9.11 -26.66
N SER A 8 -2.57 -9.08 -27.22
CA SER A 8 -1.36 -8.67 -26.49
C SER A 8 -1.46 -7.23 -25.98
N LEU A 9 -1.97 -6.31 -26.80
CA LEU A 9 -2.17 -4.92 -26.41
C LEU A 9 -3.21 -4.77 -25.28
N LEU A 10 -4.32 -5.52 -25.35
CA LEU A 10 -5.30 -5.54 -24.26
C LEU A 10 -4.70 -6.07 -22.95
N SER A 11 -3.90 -7.13 -22.99
CA SER A 11 -3.27 -7.67 -21.77
C SER A 11 -2.26 -6.72 -21.12
N LEU A 12 -1.64 -5.84 -21.92
CA LEU A 12 -0.73 -4.80 -21.42
C LEU A 12 -1.48 -3.60 -20.82
N TYR A 13 -2.68 -3.30 -21.34
CA TYR A 13 -3.51 -2.21 -20.84
C TYR A 13 -4.43 -2.63 -19.67
N ALA A 14 -4.76 -3.92 -19.57
CA ALA A 14 -5.41 -4.47 -18.40
C ALA A 14 -4.48 -4.28 -17.19
N GLY A 15 -4.80 -3.29 -16.36
CA GLY A 15 -4.04 -3.00 -15.15
C GLY A 15 -3.89 -4.23 -14.27
N SER A 16 -2.85 -4.24 -13.44
CA SER A 16 -2.67 -5.28 -12.44
C SER A 16 -3.86 -5.31 -11.49
N VAL A 17 -4.57 -6.43 -11.44
CA VAL A 17 -5.56 -6.69 -10.39
C VAL A 17 -4.75 -6.96 -9.13
N THR A 18 -4.71 -5.99 -8.21
CA THR A 18 -4.13 -6.25 -6.89
C THR A 18 -5.01 -7.24 -6.15
N SER A 19 -4.42 -8.33 -5.64
CA SER A 19 -5.15 -9.32 -4.85
C SER A 19 -5.38 -8.86 -3.40
N TYR A 20 -4.68 -7.80 -2.97
CA TYR A 20 -4.79 -7.24 -1.63
C TYR A 20 -4.53 -5.73 -1.70
N GLU A 21 -5.52 -4.95 -1.28
CA GLU A 21 -5.42 -3.51 -1.20
C GLU A 21 -5.40 -3.06 0.26
N LEU A 22 -4.38 -2.25 0.60
CA LEU A 22 -4.30 -1.57 1.88
C LEU A 22 -4.84 -0.14 1.72
N ILE A 23 -5.94 0.16 2.40
CA ILE A 23 -6.59 1.46 2.38
C ILE A 23 -6.10 2.26 3.60
N GLN A 24 -5.44 3.38 3.34
CA GLN A 24 -4.97 4.31 4.36
C GLN A 24 -5.15 5.77 3.90
N PRO A 25 -5.21 6.75 4.82
CA PRO A 25 -5.19 8.15 4.44
C PRO A 25 -3.92 8.48 3.62
N PRO A 26 -4.02 9.24 2.51
CA PRO A 26 -2.87 9.55 1.66
C PRO A 26 -1.86 10.50 2.35
N SER A 27 -2.32 11.24 3.36
CA SER A 27 -1.51 12.16 4.14
C SER A 27 -2.17 12.43 5.49
N ALA A 28 -1.37 12.62 6.54
CA ALA A 28 -1.82 13.12 7.84
C ALA A 28 -0.78 14.11 8.38
N SER A 29 -1.24 15.18 9.05
CA SER A 29 -0.37 16.21 9.62
C SER A 29 -0.89 16.67 10.97
N VAL A 30 0.01 16.92 11.91
CA VAL A 30 -0.30 17.43 13.26
C VAL A 30 0.72 18.48 13.68
N THR A 31 0.37 19.30 14.66
CA THR A 31 1.34 20.22 15.29
C THR A 31 2.37 19.47 16.11
N LEU A 32 3.57 20.03 16.25
CA LEU A 32 4.64 19.44 17.06
C LEU A 32 4.16 19.17 18.50
N GLY A 33 4.44 17.97 19.02
CA GLY A 33 4.04 17.53 20.35
C GLY A 33 2.70 16.80 20.40
N ASN A 34 1.93 16.79 19.31
CA ASN A 34 0.68 16.05 19.22
C ASN A 34 0.88 14.65 18.61
N THR A 35 -0.08 13.76 18.84
CA THR A 35 -0.13 12.42 18.27
C THR A 35 -0.86 12.42 16.93
N VAL A 36 -0.25 11.82 15.90
CA VAL A 36 -0.91 11.50 14.63
C VAL A 36 -1.45 10.07 14.67
N SER A 37 -2.67 9.86 14.19
CA SER A 37 -3.27 8.53 14.01
C SER A 37 -3.42 8.25 12.53
N ILE A 38 -2.85 7.14 12.08
CA ILE A 38 -2.97 6.64 10.71
C ILE A 38 -3.70 5.31 10.79
N THR A 39 -4.82 5.21 10.08
CA THR A 39 -5.60 3.98 10.01
C THR A 39 -5.22 3.22 8.75
N SER A 40 -5.26 1.89 8.86
CA SER A 40 -5.04 0.97 7.76
C SER A 40 -6.19 -0.03 7.74
N ALA A 41 -6.76 -0.29 6.57
CA ALA A 41 -7.84 -1.24 6.35
C ALA A 41 -7.53 -2.11 5.15
N GLY A 42 -8.00 -3.35 5.14
CA GLY A 42 -7.79 -4.27 4.02
C GLY A 42 -8.36 -5.64 4.33
N ASP A 43 -8.82 -6.34 3.30
CA ASP A 43 -9.58 -7.59 3.46
C ASP A 43 -8.76 -8.73 4.10
N GLU A 44 -7.42 -8.66 3.99
CA GLU A 44 -6.52 -9.64 4.57
C GLU A 44 -5.97 -9.25 5.96
N LEU A 45 -6.18 -8.02 6.44
CA LEU A 45 -5.76 -7.60 7.79
C LEU A 45 -6.38 -8.46 8.90
N PRO A 46 -7.67 -8.87 8.84
CA PRO A 46 -8.24 -9.76 9.86
C PRO A 46 -7.58 -11.15 9.93
N LYS A 47 -6.82 -11.55 8.90
CA LYS A 47 -6.19 -12.87 8.78
C LYS A 47 -4.66 -12.82 8.86
N ASN A 48 -4.06 -11.63 8.73
CA ASN A 48 -2.63 -11.43 8.63
C ASN A 48 -2.20 -10.22 9.43
N TYR A 49 -0.99 -10.26 9.97
CA TYR A 49 -0.44 -9.11 10.66
C TYR A 49 0.01 -8.03 9.68
N ALA A 50 -0.28 -6.77 10.00
CA ALA A 50 0.33 -5.62 9.36
C ALA A 50 1.72 -5.33 9.92
N SER A 51 2.58 -4.67 9.15
CA SER A 51 3.81 -4.06 9.67
C SER A 51 3.88 -2.63 9.19
N TRP A 52 4.24 -1.72 10.09
CA TRP A 52 4.31 -0.30 9.80
C TRP A 52 5.74 0.09 9.51
N LEU A 53 5.96 0.65 8.33
CA LEU A 53 7.28 1.10 7.87
C LEU A 53 7.31 2.62 7.82
N GLN A 54 8.44 3.20 8.22
CA GLN A 54 8.71 4.62 8.07
C GLN A 54 9.90 4.81 7.13
N GLN A 55 9.70 5.70 6.17
CA GLN A 55 10.76 6.24 5.33
C GLN A 55 10.84 7.73 5.57
N LYS A 56 12.05 8.23 5.76
CA LYS A 56 12.35 9.66 5.81
C LYS A 56 13.10 10.05 4.55
N PRO A 57 13.03 11.32 4.11
CA PRO A 57 13.87 11.80 3.00
C PRO A 57 15.33 11.42 3.25
N ASP A 58 15.97 10.83 2.24
CA ASP A 58 17.39 10.42 2.23
C ASP A 58 17.80 9.34 3.25
N GLN A 59 16.85 8.63 3.85
CA GLN A 59 17.13 7.56 4.82
C GLN A 59 16.60 6.20 4.35
N SER A 60 17.20 5.13 4.88
CA SER A 60 16.71 3.77 4.68
C SER A 60 15.32 3.57 5.30
N ILE A 61 14.55 2.63 4.75
CA ILE A 61 13.28 2.20 5.34
C ILE A 61 13.54 1.56 6.70
N VAL A 62 12.77 1.95 7.72
CA VAL A 62 12.79 1.35 9.06
C VAL A 62 11.43 0.80 9.44
N THR A 63 11.40 -0.31 10.19
CA THR A 63 10.16 -0.87 10.74
C THR A 63 9.83 -0.17 12.06
N LEU A 64 8.66 0.50 12.13
CA LEU A 64 8.15 1.12 13.35
C LEU A 64 7.39 0.13 14.23
N ILE A 65 6.52 -0.68 13.62
CA ILE A 65 5.70 -1.68 14.33
C ILE A 65 5.80 -2.98 13.54
N TYR A 66 6.16 -4.05 14.24
CA TYR A 66 6.22 -5.39 13.68
C TYR A 66 5.03 -6.20 14.19
N LYS A 67 4.26 -6.74 13.26
CA LYS A 67 3.06 -7.56 13.50
C LYS A 67 1.93 -6.86 14.30
N ASP A 68 1.39 -5.81 13.72
CA ASP A 68 0.14 -5.18 14.16
C ASP A 68 -1.07 -6.04 13.73
N SER A 69 -2.08 -6.14 14.58
CA SER A 69 -3.18 -7.13 14.49
C SER A 69 -4.42 -6.63 13.79
#